data_AF-A0A968TM51-F1
#
_entry.id   AF-A0A968TM51-F1
#
_cell.length_a   1.000
_cell.length_b   1.000
_cell.length_c   1.000
_cell.angle_alpha   90.00
_cell.angle_beta   90.00
_cell.angle_gamma   90.00
#
_symmetry.space_group_name_H-M   'P 1'
#
loop_
_entity.id
_entity.type
_entity.pdbx_description
1 polymer ?
#
loop_
_entity_poly.entity_id
_entity_poly.type
_entity_poly.pdbx_seq_one_letter_code
_entity_poly.pdbx_strand_id
1 'polypeptide(L)'
;MPWGAHVLATPFNDSRLPQGKRFAIVLDGSYSMNAHRKELDRTLDDLQTLLQQNQADLFITAMNPATPERIDNLQNWKPEKSAFYGTLQPRQMLQQFQHLRGNAAYDAIVLITDAGSYELTEDSPTALQMAAPLWLVHLGGLQSAYDDATLQAIQDSGGNVATNLQEVMQRIGTQPSRGQGTSLLNVVDGYAWYLTQKANGSAPVAKEFEAIAARQWVTHLSRYVKPNQVNQLDTIHAITKDYGIVSPYSSMVVLVNDAQRQRLNQLEQQDDRFDREVEDQQLPQPNSAVVPSVPEPAEWLLLAIVAIGLVWIYFNQKQARSVESP
;
A
#
# COMPACT_ATOMS: atom_id res chain seq x y z
N MET A 1 -7.05 24.45 14.67
CA MET A 1 -6.52 24.01 13.36
C MET A 1 -6.41 25.22 12.43
N PRO A 2 -5.71 25.13 11.29
CA PRO A 2 -5.80 26.12 10.23
C PRO A 2 -7.25 26.51 9.93
N TRP A 3 -7.48 27.76 9.53
CA TRP A 3 -8.79 28.30 9.12
C TRP A 3 -9.89 28.31 10.20
N GLY A 4 -9.52 28.29 11.48
CA GLY A 4 -10.49 28.37 12.59
C GLY A 4 -11.38 27.13 12.73
N ALA A 5 -10.99 26.03 12.10
CA ALA A 5 -11.71 24.77 12.21
C ALA A 5 -11.31 23.99 13.47
N HIS A 6 -12.26 23.19 13.96
CA HIS A 6 -12.09 22.33 15.12
C HIS A 6 -12.50 20.89 14.76
N VAL A 7 -11.74 19.93 15.29
CA VAL A 7 -12.08 18.51 15.22
C VAL A 7 -12.80 18.15 16.52
N LEU A 8 -13.99 17.56 16.40
CA LEU A 8 -14.79 17.09 17.52
C LEU A 8 -14.92 15.57 17.44
N ALA A 9 -14.54 14.87 18.51
CA ALA A 9 -14.83 13.45 18.67
C ALA A 9 -16.08 13.28 19.54
N THR A 10 -16.97 12.36 19.18
CA THR A 10 -18.10 11.94 20.02
C THR A 10 -18.10 10.41 20.09
N PRO A 11 -18.15 9.79 21.28
CA PRO A 11 -18.32 8.34 21.39
C PRO A 11 -19.51 7.89 20.55
N PHE A 12 -19.33 6.80 19.81
CA PHE A 12 -20.30 6.36 18.81
C PHE A 12 -20.48 4.85 18.85
N ASN A 13 -21.70 4.42 19.18
CA ASN A 13 -22.05 3.00 19.36
C ASN A 13 -23.24 2.55 18.48
N ASP A 14 -23.89 3.45 17.75
CA ASP A 14 -25.07 3.15 16.90
C ASP A 14 -24.66 2.83 15.45
N SER A 15 -23.87 1.76 15.29
CA SER A 15 -23.41 1.32 13.97
C SER A 15 -24.53 0.69 13.15
N ARG A 16 -24.65 1.09 11.89
CA ARG A 16 -25.63 0.52 10.94
C ARG A 16 -24.92 -0.10 9.75
N LEU A 17 -25.51 -1.20 9.26
CA LEU A 17 -25.07 -1.81 8.01
C LEU A 17 -25.65 -1.04 6.82
N PRO A 18 -24.93 -1.00 5.68
CA PRO A 18 -25.39 -0.31 4.49
C PRO A 18 -26.61 -1.02 3.88
N GLN A 19 -27.45 -0.26 3.19
CA GLN A 19 -28.65 -0.77 2.51
C GLN A 19 -28.74 -0.21 1.09
N GLY A 20 -29.16 -1.05 0.14
CA GLY A 20 -29.34 -0.67 -1.26
C GLY A 20 -28.05 -0.26 -1.97
N LYS A 21 -26.89 -0.71 -1.46
CA LYS A 21 -25.57 -0.39 -2.00
C LYS A 21 -25.07 -1.46 -2.96
N ARG A 22 -24.17 -1.07 -3.87
CA ARG A 22 -23.44 -1.97 -4.76
C ARG A 22 -21.95 -1.95 -4.47
N PHE A 23 -21.38 -3.12 -4.17
CA PHE A 23 -19.97 -3.28 -3.80
C PHE A 23 -19.16 -3.98 -4.89
N ALA A 24 -17.91 -3.55 -5.06
CA ALA A 24 -16.90 -4.36 -5.74
C ALA A 24 -16.06 -5.05 -4.68
N ILE A 25 -16.09 -6.38 -4.65
CA ILE A 25 -15.29 -7.18 -3.73
C ILE A 25 -14.10 -7.70 -4.53
N VAL A 26 -12.91 -7.20 -4.26
CA VAL A 26 -11.67 -7.64 -4.88
C VAL A 26 -11.03 -8.63 -3.93
N LEU A 27 -10.74 -9.84 -4.40
CA LEU A 27 -10.11 -10.90 -3.63
C LEU A 27 -8.68 -11.09 -4.10
N ASP A 28 -7.75 -11.04 -3.14
CA ASP A 28 -6.35 -11.40 -3.36
C ASP A 28 -6.23 -12.88 -3.77
N GLY A 29 -5.63 -13.10 -4.93
CA GLY A 29 -5.34 -14.42 -5.49
C GLY A 29 -3.98 -15.01 -5.07
N SER A 30 -3.18 -14.28 -4.29
CA SER A 30 -1.81 -14.65 -3.94
C SER A 30 -1.74 -15.89 -3.07
N TYR A 31 -0.64 -16.63 -3.20
CA TYR A 31 -0.41 -17.88 -2.47
C TYR A 31 -0.52 -17.74 -0.94
N SER A 32 -0.13 -16.59 -0.39
CA SER A 32 -0.15 -16.30 1.06
C SER A 32 -1.56 -16.38 1.67
N MET A 33 -2.61 -16.11 0.87
CA MET A 33 -4.01 -16.26 1.26
C MET A 33 -4.38 -17.69 1.68
N ASN A 34 -3.59 -18.71 1.30
CA ASN A 34 -3.78 -20.08 1.77
C ASN A 34 -3.68 -20.20 3.30
N ALA A 35 -2.84 -19.38 3.95
CA ALA A 35 -2.71 -19.37 5.41
C ALA A 35 -3.93 -18.76 6.12
N HIS A 36 -4.74 -17.99 5.40
CA HIS A 36 -5.86 -17.19 5.92
C HIS A 36 -7.23 -17.70 5.46
N ARG A 37 -7.32 -18.96 4.99
CA ARG A 37 -8.58 -19.53 4.47
C ARG A 37 -9.73 -19.49 5.49
N LYS A 38 -9.44 -19.75 6.77
CA LYS A 38 -10.48 -19.74 7.81
C LYS A 38 -11.03 -18.33 8.06
N GLU A 39 -10.16 -17.32 8.04
CA GLU A 39 -10.51 -15.92 8.15
C GLU A 39 -11.30 -15.46 6.93
N LEU A 40 -10.91 -15.92 5.74
CA LEU A 40 -11.62 -15.64 4.50
C LEU A 40 -13.02 -16.25 4.50
N ASP A 41 -13.18 -17.51 4.92
CA ASP A 41 -14.48 -18.18 5.02
C ASP A 41 -15.43 -17.39 5.93
N ARG A 42 -14.97 -16.98 7.11
CA ARG A 42 -15.76 -16.14 8.03
C ARG A 42 -16.12 -14.78 7.41
N THR A 43 -15.16 -14.15 6.74
CA THR A 43 -15.37 -12.86 6.07
C THR A 43 -16.45 -12.98 4.99
N LEU A 44 -16.46 -14.09 4.25
CA LEU A 44 -17.46 -14.35 3.21
C LEU A 44 -18.83 -14.69 3.80
N ASP A 45 -18.89 -15.41 4.93
CA ASP A 45 -20.14 -15.65 5.66
C ASP A 45 -20.77 -14.33 6.15
N ASP A 46 -19.96 -13.43 6.70
CA ASP A 46 -20.41 -12.07 7.08
C ASP A 46 -20.91 -11.29 5.87
N LEU A 47 -20.20 -11.42 4.73
CA LEU A 47 -20.58 -10.79 3.47
C LEU A 47 -21.93 -11.31 2.96
N GLN A 48 -22.20 -12.61 3.04
CA GLN A 48 -23.50 -13.17 2.63
C GLN A 48 -24.67 -12.54 3.39
N THR A 49 -24.50 -12.25 4.69
CA THR A 49 -25.50 -11.55 5.49
C THR A 49 -25.73 -10.13 4.96
N LEU A 50 -24.65 -9.42 4.60
CA LEU A 50 -24.71 -8.06 4.06
C LEU A 50 -25.37 -8.01 2.67
N LEU A 51 -25.18 -9.05 1.85
CA LEU A 51 -25.76 -9.14 0.51
C LEU A 51 -27.27 -9.39 0.50
N GLN A 52 -27.92 -9.61 1.65
CA GLN A 52 -29.38 -9.66 1.72
C GLN A 52 -30.04 -8.30 1.42
N GLN A 53 -29.33 -7.21 1.68
CA GLN A 53 -29.82 -5.83 1.48
C GLN A 53 -28.98 -5.04 0.47
N ASN A 54 -27.97 -5.67 -0.14
CA ASN A 54 -26.99 -5.03 -1.01
C ASN A 54 -26.63 -5.95 -2.17
N GLN A 55 -25.94 -5.40 -3.18
CA GLN A 55 -25.41 -6.17 -4.31
C GLN A 55 -23.89 -6.16 -4.26
N ALA A 56 -23.25 -7.23 -4.73
CA ALA A 56 -21.81 -7.24 -4.92
C ALA A 56 -21.39 -8.07 -6.14
N ASP A 57 -20.39 -7.57 -6.84
CA ASP A 57 -19.64 -8.32 -7.83
C ASP A 57 -18.30 -8.72 -7.20
N LEU A 58 -17.83 -9.94 -7.51
CA LEU A 58 -16.55 -10.45 -7.06
C LEU A 58 -15.52 -10.33 -8.18
N PHE A 59 -14.32 -9.87 -7.83
CA PHE A 59 -13.17 -9.76 -8.70
C PHE A 59 -12.04 -10.58 -8.10
N ILE A 60 -11.72 -11.71 -8.71
CA ILE A 60 -10.62 -12.56 -8.26
C ILE A 60 -9.38 -12.15 -9.03
N THR A 61 -8.38 -11.70 -8.29
CA THR A 61 -7.08 -11.35 -8.86
C THR A 61 -6.26 -12.62 -9.06
N ALA A 62 -5.34 -12.61 -10.02
CA ALA A 62 -4.53 -13.78 -10.32
C ALA A 62 -3.19 -13.42 -10.95
N MET A 63 -2.21 -14.31 -10.78
CA MET A 63 -0.95 -14.29 -11.51
C MET A 63 -0.92 -15.42 -12.54
N ASN A 64 -0.25 -15.20 -13.68
CA ASN A 64 -0.05 -16.23 -14.69
C ASN A 64 0.52 -17.52 -14.07
N PRO A 65 0.01 -18.70 -14.47
CA PRO A 65 -0.85 -18.94 -15.64
C PRO A 65 -2.36 -18.73 -15.40
N ALA A 66 -2.80 -18.40 -14.19
CA ALA A 66 -4.22 -18.12 -13.92
C ALA A 66 -4.61 -16.72 -14.44
N THR A 67 -5.88 -16.56 -14.83
CA THR A 67 -6.38 -15.29 -15.36
C THR A 67 -7.29 -14.62 -14.34
N PRO A 68 -7.16 -13.30 -14.12
CA PRO A 68 -8.08 -12.55 -13.28
C PRO A 68 -9.51 -12.67 -13.81
N GLU A 69 -10.48 -12.84 -12.92
CA GLU A 69 -11.87 -13.07 -13.30
C GLU A 69 -12.84 -12.17 -12.55
N ARG A 70 -13.95 -11.85 -13.22
CA ARG A 70 -15.09 -11.17 -12.63
C ARG A 70 -16.26 -12.14 -12.55
N ILE A 71 -16.89 -12.19 -11.39
CA ILE A 71 -18.09 -12.96 -11.12
C ILE A 71 -19.19 -11.98 -10.74
N ASP A 72 -20.18 -11.85 -11.62
CA ASP A 72 -21.37 -11.08 -11.34
C ASP A 72 -22.20 -11.79 -10.27
N ASN A 73 -22.65 -11.05 -9.27
CA ASN A 73 -23.38 -11.56 -8.11
C ASN A 73 -22.62 -12.60 -7.27
N LEU A 74 -21.93 -12.11 -6.23
CA LEU A 74 -21.16 -12.91 -5.29
C LEU A 74 -21.98 -13.94 -4.49
N GLN A 75 -23.31 -13.79 -4.37
CA GLN A 75 -24.15 -14.62 -3.47
C GLN A 75 -23.97 -16.13 -3.68
N ASN A 76 -23.67 -16.58 -4.91
CA ASN A 76 -23.57 -18.01 -5.24
C ASN A 76 -22.13 -18.56 -5.25
N TRP A 77 -21.14 -17.73 -4.98
CA TRP A 77 -19.73 -18.14 -5.05
C TRP A 77 -19.25 -18.80 -3.76
N LYS A 78 -18.32 -19.75 -3.87
CA LYS A 78 -17.71 -20.46 -2.73
C LYS A 78 -16.16 -20.48 -2.84
N PRO A 79 -15.44 -20.17 -1.75
CA PRO A 79 -13.97 -20.04 -1.74
C PRO A 79 -13.22 -21.37 -1.83
N GLU A 80 -13.87 -22.49 -1.47
CA GLU A 80 -13.28 -23.83 -1.45
C GLU A 80 -12.71 -24.27 -2.81
N LYS A 81 -13.18 -23.65 -3.89
CA LYS A 81 -12.78 -23.96 -5.27
C LYS A 81 -11.66 -23.06 -5.80
N SER A 82 -11.21 -22.08 -5.02
CA SER A 82 -10.23 -21.10 -5.46
C SER A 82 -8.80 -21.57 -5.22
N ALA A 83 -8.03 -21.58 -6.30
CA ALA A 83 -6.59 -21.76 -6.25
C ALA A 83 -5.93 -20.41 -5.99
N PHE A 84 -5.16 -20.34 -4.90
CA PHE A 84 -4.33 -19.19 -4.56
C PHE A 84 -2.89 -19.47 -4.95
N TYR A 85 -2.30 -18.61 -5.79
CA TYR A 85 -0.98 -18.84 -6.39
C TYR A 85 -0.27 -17.52 -6.70
N GLY A 86 1.07 -17.57 -6.65
CA GLY A 86 1.93 -16.44 -6.97
C GLY A 86 1.93 -15.37 -5.88
N THR A 87 2.46 -14.20 -6.24
CA THR A 87 2.56 -13.04 -5.36
C THR A 87 2.04 -11.83 -6.11
N LEU A 88 1.03 -11.16 -5.55
CA LEU A 88 0.48 -9.92 -6.07
C LEU A 88 0.61 -8.82 -5.04
N GLN A 89 0.94 -7.62 -5.49
CA GLN A 89 0.86 -6.43 -4.68
C GLN A 89 -0.52 -5.77 -4.79
N PRO A 90 -0.98 -5.02 -3.76
CA PRO A 90 -2.25 -4.30 -3.79
C PRO A 90 -2.44 -3.46 -5.06
N ARG A 91 -1.39 -2.78 -5.51
CA ARG A 91 -1.42 -2.04 -6.77
C ARG A 91 -1.79 -2.89 -7.98
N GLN A 92 -1.17 -4.07 -8.12
CA GLN A 92 -1.43 -4.99 -9.23
C GLN A 92 -2.87 -5.52 -9.17
N MET A 93 -3.33 -5.88 -7.97
CA MET A 93 -4.71 -6.30 -7.72
C MET A 93 -5.73 -5.24 -8.15
N LEU A 94 -5.48 -3.99 -7.79
CA LEU A 94 -6.36 -2.85 -8.10
C LEU A 94 -6.33 -2.50 -9.60
N GLN A 95 -5.19 -2.66 -10.27
CA GLN A 95 -5.09 -2.52 -11.73
C GLN A 95 -5.89 -3.61 -12.45
N GLN A 96 -5.80 -4.86 -12.00
CA GLN A 96 -6.62 -5.96 -12.55
C GLN A 96 -8.11 -5.67 -12.36
N PHE A 97 -8.51 -5.21 -11.17
CA PHE A 97 -9.88 -4.78 -10.91
C PHE A 97 -10.34 -3.68 -11.89
N GLN A 98 -9.53 -2.62 -12.08
CA GLN A 98 -9.87 -1.54 -13.01
C GLN A 98 -10.07 -2.04 -14.45
N HIS A 99 -9.30 -3.06 -14.87
CA HIS A 99 -9.46 -3.67 -16.18
C HIS A 99 -10.74 -4.51 -16.29
N LEU A 100 -11.08 -5.26 -15.23
CA LEU A 100 -12.23 -6.18 -15.21
C LEU A 100 -13.58 -5.48 -14.98
N ARG A 101 -13.61 -4.34 -14.27
CA ARG A 101 -14.87 -3.71 -13.84
C ARG A 101 -15.75 -3.19 -14.99
N GLY A 102 -15.14 -2.93 -16.16
CA GLY A 102 -15.81 -2.29 -17.29
C GLY A 102 -16.46 -0.96 -16.88
N ASN A 103 -17.74 -0.79 -17.20
CA ASN A 103 -18.52 0.42 -16.90
C ASN A 103 -19.34 0.32 -15.60
N ALA A 104 -19.16 -0.73 -14.80
CA ALA A 104 -19.92 -0.89 -13.56
C ALA A 104 -19.52 0.19 -12.53
N ALA A 105 -20.54 0.83 -11.94
CA ALA A 105 -20.40 1.78 -10.85
C ALA A 105 -20.65 1.08 -9.51
N TYR A 106 -19.87 1.47 -8.50
CA TYR A 106 -19.91 0.90 -7.16
C TYR A 106 -19.98 2.02 -6.13
N ASP A 107 -20.66 1.78 -5.01
CA ASP A 107 -20.69 2.67 -3.86
C ASP A 107 -19.41 2.56 -3.01
N ALA A 108 -18.75 1.40 -3.03
CA ALA A 108 -17.44 1.18 -2.43
C ALA A 108 -16.72 -0.01 -3.08
N ILE A 109 -15.39 0.03 -3.04
CA ILE A 109 -14.49 -1.04 -3.46
C ILE A 109 -13.86 -1.62 -2.20
N VAL A 110 -13.92 -2.93 -2.01
CA VAL A 110 -13.36 -3.62 -0.85
C VAL A 110 -12.36 -4.67 -1.34
N LEU A 111 -11.08 -4.43 -1.10
CA LEU A 111 -10.00 -5.38 -1.35
C LEU A 111 -9.79 -6.23 -0.09
N ILE A 112 -10.02 -7.53 -0.19
CA ILE A 112 -9.73 -8.52 0.83
C ILE A 112 -8.38 -9.15 0.50
N THR A 113 -7.41 -8.96 1.39
CA THR A 113 -6.01 -9.37 1.22
C THR A 113 -5.46 -9.82 2.58
N ASP A 114 -4.26 -10.38 2.63
CA ASP A 114 -3.54 -10.56 3.88
C ASP A 114 -2.49 -9.45 4.08
N ALA A 115 -1.58 -9.60 5.05
CA ALA A 115 -0.51 -8.64 5.29
C ALA A 115 0.48 -8.48 4.11
N GLY A 116 0.45 -9.41 3.14
CA GLY A 116 1.32 -9.44 1.97
C GLY A 116 2.80 -9.57 2.29
N SER A 117 3.63 -9.48 1.25
CA SER A 117 5.06 -9.20 1.38
C SER A 117 5.32 -7.79 0.86
N TYR A 118 5.97 -6.95 1.68
CA TYR A 118 6.47 -5.66 1.22
C TYR A 118 7.74 -5.91 0.39
N GLU A 119 7.54 -6.12 -0.91
CA GLU A 119 8.63 -6.08 -1.88
C GLU A 119 8.73 -4.65 -2.41
N LEU A 120 9.96 -4.16 -2.59
CA LEU A 120 10.21 -2.86 -3.23
C LEU A 120 9.60 -2.91 -4.64
N THR A 121 8.45 -2.28 -4.81
CA THR A 121 7.76 -2.20 -6.09
C THR A 121 8.56 -1.30 -7.03
N GLU A 122 8.54 -1.61 -8.33
CA GLU A 122 9.01 -0.64 -9.30
C GLU A 122 8.10 0.61 -9.25
N ASP A 123 8.71 1.78 -9.06
CA ASP A 123 8.03 3.07 -9.13
C ASP A 123 7.40 3.22 -10.51
N SER A 124 6.08 3.00 -10.59
CA SER A 124 5.33 3.26 -11.82
C SER A 124 4.59 4.59 -11.70
N PRO A 125 4.76 5.51 -12.68
CA PRO A 125 4.18 6.85 -12.65
C PRO A 125 2.66 6.87 -12.90
N THR A 126 2.05 5.70 -13.15
CA THR A 126 0.61 5.63 -13.46
C THR A 126 -0.21 5.82 -12.18
N ALA A 127 -0.89 6.95 -12.06
CA ALA A 127 -1.78 7.24 -10.95
C ALA A 127 -2.90 6.19 -10.84
N LEU A 128 -3.07 5.61 -9.65
CA LEU A 128 -4.11 4.64 -9.36
C LEU A 128 -5.37 5.38 -8.85
N GLN A 129 -6.29 5.69 -9.75
CA GLN A 129 -7.52 6.42 -9.40
C GLN A 129 -8.71 5.50 -9.19
N MET A 130 -9.34 5.58 -8.03
CA MET A 130 -10.53 4.80 -7.69
C MET A 130 -11.79 5.66 -7.81
N ALA A 131 -12.81 5.15 -8.49
CA ALA A 131 -14.08 5.87 -8.71
C ALA A 131 -15.03 5.84 -7.50
N ALA A 132 -14.68 5.08 -6.47
CA ALA A 132 -15.44 4.91 -5.23
C ALA A 132 -14.45 4.70 -4.07
N PRO A 133 -14.87 4.91 -2.81
CA PRO A 133 -14.04 4.67 -1.64
C PRO A 133 -13.41 3.28 -1.63
N LEU A 134 -12.08 3.22 -1.54
CA LEU A 134 -11.28 1.99 -1.53
C LEU A 134 -10.97 1.56 -0.10
N TRP A 135 -11.51 0.41 0.29
CA TRP A 135 -11.29 -0.22 1.58
C TRP A 135 -10.40 -1.43 1.45
N LEU A 136 -9.34 -1.52 2.25
CA LEU A 136 -8.52 -2.73 2.36
C LEU A 136 -8.88 -3.45 3.66
N VAL A 137 -9.24 -4.72 3.55
CA VAL A 137 -9.52 -5.62 4.67
C VAL A 137 -8.37 -6.62 4.73
N HIS A 138 -7.50 -6.49 5.73
CA HIS A 138 -6.40 -7.41 5.92
C HIS A 138 -6.75 -8.56 6.84
N LEU A 139 -6.65 -9.78 6.32
CA LEU A 139 -6.77 -11.01 7.06
C LEU A 139 -5.45 -11.31 7.80
N GLY A 140 -5.54 -11.69 9.07
CA GLY A 140 -4.37 -12.09 9.87
C GLY A 140 -3.50 -10.96 10.42
N GLY A 141 -3.70 -9.71 10.00
CA GLY A 141 -2.98 -8.54 10.53
C GLY A 141 -2.77 -7.45 9.49
N LEU A 142 -2.47 -6.24 9.92
CA LEU A 142 -2.22 -5.12 9.00
C LEU A 142 -0.91 -5.32 8.22
N GLN A 143 -0.93 -4.95 6.95
CA GLN A 143 0.29 -4.79 6.16
C GLN A 143 1.15 -3.64 6.73
N SER A 144 2.46 -3.83 6.77
CA SER A 144 3.39 -2.87 7.39
C SER A 144 3.49 -1.54 6.62
N ALA A 145 3.46 -1.61 5.29
CA ALA A 145 3.57 -0.45 4.42
C ALA A 145 2.95 -0.72 3.05
N TYR A 146 2.53 0.35 2.37
CA TYR A 146 2.06 0.33 0.98
C TYR A 146 3.00 1.15 0.12
N ASP A 147 3.03 0.86 -1.18
CA ASP A 147 3.61 1.79 -2.15
C ASP A 147 2.80 3.10 -2.19
N ASP A 148 3.45 4.17 -2.63
CA ASP A 148 2.87 5.52 -2.64
C ASP A 148 1.59 5.59 -3.46
N ALA A 149 1.50 4.87 -4.58
CA ALA A 149 0.32 4.91 -5.45
C ALA A 149 -0.89 4.23 -4.78
N THR A 150 -0.69 3.11 -4.10
CA THR A 150 -1.75 2.46 -3.31
C THR A 150 -2.18 3.35 -2.15
N LEU A 151 -1.23 3.93 -1.41
CA LEU A 151 -1.54 4.83 -0.28
C LEU A 151 -2.33 6.06 -0.75
N GLN A 152 -1.93 6.66 -1.87
CA GLN A 152 -2.63 7.78 -2.49
C GLN A 152 -4.05 7.38 -2.93
N ALA A 153 -4.21 6.20 -3.55
CA ALA A 153 -5.53 5.70 -3.97
C ALA A 153 -6.50 5.52 -2.79
N ILE A 154 -6.02 5.01 -1.65
CA ILE A 154 -6.82 4.88 -0.43
C ILE A 154 -7.26 6.27 0.06
N GLN A 155 -6.34 7.24 0.09
CA GLN A 155 -6.61 8.58 0.58
C GLN A 155 -7.57 9.36 -0.32
N ASP A 156 -7.30 9.41 -1.62
CA ASP A 156 -8.07 10.17 -2.61
C ASP A 156 -9.49 9.65 -2.78
N SER A 157 -9.67 8.33 -2.71
CA SER A 157 -10.98 7.71 -2.79
C SER A 157 -11.85 7.95 -1.55
N GLY A 158 -11.24 8.38 -0.44
CA GLY A 158 -11.91 8.54 0.85
C GLY A 158 -12.15 7.22 1.59
N GLY A 159 -11.49 6.14 1.18
CA GLY A 159 -11.51 4.85 1.86
C GLY A 159 -10.52 4.75 3.03
N ASN A 160 -10.25 3.52 3.48
CA ASN A 160 -9.37 3.25 4.62
C ASN A 160 -8.94 1.78 4.69
N VAL A 161 -8.16 1.44 5.71
CA VAL A 161 -7.73 0.07 6.01
C VAL A 161 -8.42 -0.41 7.29
N ALA A 162 -8.78 -1.69 7.32
CA ALA A 162 -9.31 -2.39 8.48
C ALA A 162 -8.81 -3.85 8.51
N THR A 163 -8.99 -4.53 9.63
CA THR A 163 -8.71 -5.98 9.77
C THR A 163 -9.99 -6.83 9.75
N ASN A 164 -11.14 -6.18 9.56
CA ASN A 164 -12.46 -6.80 9.67
C ASN A 164 -13.44 -6.14 8.67
N LEU A 165 -14.14 -6.96 7.89
CA LEU A 165 -15.17 -6.53 6.96
C LEU A 165 -16.36 -5.85 7.65
N GLN A 166 -16.79 -6.36 8.81
CA GLN A 166 -17.91 -5.80 9.55
C GLN A 166 -17.64 -4.34 9.93
N GLU A 167 -16.41 -4.01 10.34
CA GLU A 167 -16.01 -2.64 10.64
C GLU A 167 -16.11 -1.75 9.40
N VAL A 168 -15.58 -2.19 8.25
CA VAL A 168 -15.70 -1.47 6.98
C VAL A 168 -17.16 -1.19 6.65
N MET A 169 -18.01 -2.20 6.79
CA MET A 169 -19.42 -2.10 6.42
C MET A 169 -20.17 -1.18 7.37
N GLN A 170 -19.90 -1.24 8.67
CA GLN A 170 -20.44 -0.28 9.62
C GLN A 170 -20.03 1.15 9.27
N ARG A 171 -18.77 1.38 8.90
CA ARG A 171 -18.30 2.72 8.48
C ARG A 171 -18.99 3.21 7.21
N ILE A 172 -19.25 2.33 6.25
CA ILE A 172 -19.97 2.67 5.02
C ILE A 172 -21.46 2.95 5.31
N GLY A 173 -22.10 2.15 6.15
CA GLY A 173 -23.53 2.27 6.46
C GLY A 173 -23.88 3.37 7.45
N THR A 174 -22.90 3.89 8.19
CA THR A 174 -23.15 4.83 9.29
C THR A 174 -22.80 6.27 8.89
N GLN A 175 -23.82 7.12 8.83
CA GLN A 175 -23.67 8.56 8.59
C GLN A 175 -24.23 9.37 9.76
N PRO A 176 -23.55 9.38 10.92
CA PRO A 176 -24.04 10.13 12.05
C PRO A 176 -23.91 11.63 11.77
N SER A 177 -24.86 12.42 12.29
CA SER A 177 -24.93 13.87 12.11
C SER A 177 -25.08 14.55 13.46
N ARG A 178 -24.39 15.68 13.65
CA ARG A 178 -24.56 16.56 14.81
C ARG A 178 -25.35 17.84 14.49
N GLY A 179 -26.04 17.87 13.35
CA GLY A 179 -26.84 19.02 12.92
C GLY A 179 -26.04 20.01 12.06
N GLN A 180 -26.61 21.20 11.88
CA GLN A 180 -26.07 22.21 10.97
C GLN A 180 -24.72 22.75 11.45
N GLY A 181 -23.77 22.87 10.52
CA GLY A 181 -22.42 23.39 10.78
C GLY A 181 -21.41 22.35 11.27
N THR A 182 -21.77 21.07 11.26
CA THR A 182 -20.85 19.94 11.48
C THR A 182 -20.79 19.04 10.25
N SER A 183 -19.59 18.66 9.84
CA SER A 183 -19.36 17.70 8.75
C SER A 183 -18.70 16.46 9.31
N LEU A 184 -19.26 15.28 9.03
CA LEU A 184 -18.64 14.02 9.42
C LEU A 184 -17.30 13.85 8.68
N LEU A 185 -16.24 13.58 9.43
CA LEU A 185 -14.93 13.23 8.91
C LEU A 185 -14.78 11.72 8.76
N ASN A 186 -15.06 10.97 9.85
CA ASN A 186 -14.86 9.53 9.91
C ASN A 186 -15.61 8.91 11.11
N VAL A 187 -15.81 7.59 11.08
CA VAL A 187 -16.25 6.79 12.24
C VAL A 187 -15.19 5.72 12.47
N VAL A 188 -14.42 5.83 13.55
CA VAL A 188 -13.26 4.97 13.82
C VAL A 188 -12.89 5.02 15.30
N ASP A 189 -12.32 3.93 15.81
CA ASP A 189 -11.86 3.78 17.21
C ASP A 189 -12.99 3.95 18.25
N GLY A 190 -14.24 3.70 17.87
CA GLY A 190 -15.42 3.90 18.74
C GLY A 190 -15.89 5.37 18.81
N TYR A 191 -15.40 6.24 17.92
CA TYR A 191 -15.79 7.65 17.86
C TYR A 191 -16.27 8.03 16.47
N ALA A 192 -17.28 8.91 16.43
CA ALA A 192 -17.60 9.71 15.25
C ALA A 192 -16.84 11.04 15.34
N TRP A 193 -16.06 11.31 14.31
CA TRP A 193 -15.18 12.47 14.19
C TRP A 193 -15.82 13.50 13.26
N TYR A 194 -15.90 14.74 13.70
CA TYR A 194 -16.56 15.82 12.97
C TYR A 194 -15.65 17.02 12.80
N LEU A 195 -15.81 17.71 11.69
CA LEU A 195 -15.33 19.07 11.48
C LEU A 195 -16.40 20.06 11.89
N THR A 196 -16.03 21.07 12.68
CA THR A 196 -16.92 22.15 13.10
C THR A 196 -16.19 23.49 13.08
N GLN A 197 -16.90 24.56 12.75
CA GLN A 197 -16.42 25.94 12.89
C GLN A 197 -16.72 26.52 14.29
N LYS A 198 -17.58 25.86 15.06
CA LYS A 198 -17.91 26.26 16.42
C LYS A 198 -17.11 25.42 17.40
N ALA A 199 -16.23 26.07 18.15
CA ALA A 199 -15.57 25.50 19.33
C ALA A 199 -16.55 25.37 20.50
N ASN A 200 -17.68 24.69 20.31
CA ASN A 200 -18.61 24.44 21.41
C ASN A 200 -18.16 23.17 22.15
N GLY A 201 -17.17 23.32 23.01
CA GLY A 201 -16.72 22.26 23.88
C GLY A 201 -16.03 22.83 25.10
N SER A 202 -16.76 22.91 26.21
CA SER A 202 -16.20 23.03 27.57
C SER A 202 -15.48 21.74 28.01
N ALA A 203 -15.34 20.76 27.11
CA ALA A 203 -14.69 19.50 27.36
C ALA A 203 -13.16 19.69 27.27
N PRO A 204 -12.40 19.20 28.26
CA PRO A 204 -10.95 19.31 28.22
C PRO A 204 -10.40 18.58 26.98
N VAL A 205 -9.45 19.22 26.30
CA VAL A 205 -8.64 18.59 25.27
C VAL A 205 -7.73 17.59 25.97
N ALA A 206 -8.09 16.30 25.90
CA ALA A 206 -7.21 15.25 26.34
C ALA A 206 -6.04 15.17 25.35
N LYS A 207 -4.81 15.44 25.83
CA LYS A 207 -3.58 15.39 25.02
C LYS A 207 -3.44 14.10 24.22
N GLU A 208 -3.95 13.00 24.78
CA GLU A 208 -3.92 11.66 24.19
C GLU A 208 -4.73 11.54 22.89
N PHE A 209 -5.71 12.43 22.69
CA PHE A 209 -6.52 12.48 21.47
C PHE A 209 -5.95 13.44 20.43
N GLU A 210 -4.94 14.25 20.74
CA GLU A 210 -4.43 15.26 19.81
C GLU A 210 -3.84 14.63 18.54
N ALA A 211 -3.01 13.60 18.68
CA ALA A 211 -2.42 12.89 17.54
C ALA A 211 -3.50 12.20 16.68
N ILE A 212 -4.52 11.63 17.32
CA ILE A 212 -5.63 10.96 16.63
C ILE A 212 -6.49 12.00 15.89
N ALA A 213 -6.80 13.12 16.53
CA ALA A 213 -7.53 14.23 15.91
C ALA A 213 -6.75 14.86 14.75
N ALA A 214 -5.44 15.05 14.92
CA ALA A 214 -4.54 15.52 13.87
C ALA A 214 -4.53 14.55 12.68
N ARG A 215 -4.49 13.23 12.93
CA ARG A 215 -4.61 12.21 11.88
C ARG A 215 -5.93 12.34 11.12
N GLN A 216 -7.07 12.44 11.80
CA GLN A 216 -8.37 12.60 11.12
C GLN A 216 -8.41 13.87 10.27
N TRP A 217 -7.81 14.96 10.76
CA TRP A 217 -7.72 16.21 10.04
C TRP A 217 -6.82 16.13 8.80
N VAL A 218 -5.60 15.58 8.95
CA VAL A 218 -4.67 15.37 7.84
C VAL A 218 -5.29 14.51 6.75
N THR A 219 -5.95 13.40 7.11
CA THR A 219 -6.67 12.53 6.16
C THR A 219 -7.83 13.25 5.46
N HIS A 220 -8.49 14.19 6.15
CA HIS A 220 -9.51 15.01 5.50
C HIS A 220 -8.91 15.98 4.50
N LEU A 221 -7.84 16.68 4.88
CA LEU A 221 -7.19 17.67 4.02
C LEU A 221 -6.54 17.04 2.79
N SER A 222 -5.93 15.86 2.93
CA SER A 222 -5.25 15.18 1.82
C SER A 222 -6.17 14.91 0.63
N ARG A 223 -7.49 14.79 0.85
CA ARG A 223 -8.49 14.61 -0.22
C ARG A 223 -8.68 15.84 -1.11
N TYR A 224 -8.38 17.03 -0.61
CA TYR A 224 -8.70 18.30 -1.28
C TYR A 224 -7.46 19.08 -1.70
N VAL A 225 -6.33 18.87 -1.01
CA VAL A 225 -5.09 19.59 -1.30
C VAL A 225 -4.43 18.98 -2.52
N LYS A 226 -4.27 19.80 -3.57
CA LYS A 226 -3.60 19.39 -4.80
C LYS A 226 -2.08 19.51 -4.65
N PRO A 227 -1.27 18.69 -5.37
CA PRO A 227 0.19 18.74 -5.32
C PRO A 227 0.81 20.10 -5.64
N ASN A 228 0.10 20.99 -6.36
CA ASN A 228 0.58 22.31 -6.72
C ASN A 228 0.26 23.42 -5.69
N GLN A 229 -0.40 23.09 -4.58
CA GLN A 229 -0.79 24.04 -3.53
C GLN A 229 0.22 24.02 -2.37
N VAL A 230 1.44 24.47 -2.64
CA VAL A 230 2.60 24.40 -1.72
C VAL A 230 2.27 24.87 -0.30
N ASN A 231 1.64 26.05 -0.15
CA ASN A 231 1.30 26.57 1.19
C ASN A 231 0.35 25.66 1.99
N GLN A 232 -0.55 24.94 1.31
CA GLN A 232 -1.47 23.99 1.95
C GLN A 232 -0.74 22.69 2.30
N LEU A 233 0.19 22.26 1.45
CA LEU A 233 1.08 21.13 1.72
C LEU A 233 1.99 21.41 2.92
N ASP A 234 2.56 22.61 3.03
CA ASP A 234 3.37 23.01 4.19
C ASP A 234 2.56 23.00 5.48
N THR A 235 1.29 23.40 5.40
CA THR A 235 0.37 23.38 6.53
C THR A 235 0.06 21.95 6.98
N ILE A 236 -0.20 21.03 6.04
CA ILE A 236 -0.37 19.61 6.34
C ILE A 236 0.93 19.06 6.93
N HIS A 237 2.07 19.37 6.30
CA HIS A 237 3.38 18.88 6.70
C HIS A 237 3.73 19.28 8.14
N ALA A 238 3.51 20.55 8.52
CA ALA A 238 3.73 21.03 9.87
C ALA A 238 2.94 20.20 10.90
N ILE A 239 1.64 19.97 10.65
CA ILE A 239 0.79 19.13 11.52
C ILE A 239 1.32 17.69 11.58
N THR A 240 1.70 17.12 10.44
CA THR A 240 2.22 15.75 10.41
C THR A 240 3.53 15.60 11.17
N LYS A 241 4.41 16.61 11.12
CA LYS A 241 5.67 16.64 11.86
C LYS A 241 5.44 16.78 13.36
N ASP A 242 4.57 17.70 13.78
CA ASP A 242 4.29 17.97 15.18
C ASP A 242 3.69 16.74 15.90
N TYR A 243 2.91 15.94 15.18
CA TYR A 243 2.22 14.77 15.72
C TYR A 243 2.80 13.41 15.27
N GLY A 244 3.94 13.39 14.57
CA GLY A 244 4.61 12.15 14.14
C GLY A 244 3.78 11.28 13.17
N ILE A 245 2.98 11.91 12.31
CA ILE A 245 2.09 11.24 11.36
C ILE A 245 2.82 11.02 10.03
N VAL A 246 2.88 9.78 9.55
CA VAL A 246 3.40 9.47 8.20
C VAL A 246 2.35 9.82 7.15
N SER A 247 2.72 10.64 6.16
CA SER A 247 1.85 11.02 5.04
C SER A 247 2.61 10.98 3.71
N PRO A 248 1.95 10.77 2.56
CA PRO A 248 2.59 10.80 1.24
C PRO A 248 3.33 12.12 0.96
N TYR A 249 2.84 13.22 1.53
CA TYR A 249 3.47 14.54 1.37
C TYR A 249 4.79 14.65 2.12
N SER A 250 5.03 13.82 3.15
CA SER A 250 6.29 13.86 3.91
C SER A 250 7.49 13.45 3.08
N SER A 251 7.29 12.62 2.05
CA SER A 251 8.35 12.21 1.11
C SER A 251 8.55 13.23 -0.01
N MET A 252 7.52 14.01 -0.36
CA MET A 252 7.61 15.09 -1.37
C MET A 252 8.31 16.35 -0.87
N VAL A 253 8.32 16.60 0.45
CA VAL A 253 9.00 17.77 1.05
C VAL A 253 10.48 17.44 1.31
N VAL A 254 11.21 17.04 0.27
CA VAL A 254 12.68 17.12 0.23
C VAL A 254 13.06 18.05 -0.92
N LEU A 255 12.70 19.33 -0.83
CA LEU A 255 13.30 20.37 -1.67
C LEU A 255 13.38 21.68 -0.89
N VAL A 256 14.53 21.86 -0.23
CA VAL A 256 15.09 23.11 0.31
C VAL A 256 14.16 23.87 1.27
N ASN A 257 14.38 23.69 2.58
CA ASN A 257 13.69 24.53 3.58
C ASN A 257 14.14 26.00 3.48
N ASP A 258 13.37 26.93 4.05
CA ASP A 258 13.69 28.37 3.97
C ASP A 258 15.07 28.72 4.56
N ALA A 259 15.55 27.96 5.55
CA ALA A 259 16.89 28.12 6.10
C ALA A 259 17.99 27.69 5.11
N GLN A 260 17.74 26.67 4.28
CA GLN A 260 18.62 26.23 3.21
C GLN A 260 18.55 27.20 2.01
N ARG A 261 17.40 27.81 1.71
CA ARG A 261 17.29 28.92 0.73
C ARG A 261 18.07 30.15 1.20
N GLN A 262 17.94 30.53 2.47
CA GLN A 262 18.70 31.64 3.03
C GLN A 262 20.20 31.32 3.06
N ARG A 263 20.58 30.08 3.39
CA ARG A 263 21.97 29.64 3.34
C ARG A 263 22.52 29.63 1.91
N LEU A 264 21.74 29.19 0.93
CA LEU A 264 22.11 29.27 -0.49
C LEU A 264 22.27 30.72 -0.96
N ASN A 265 21.35 31.62 -0.59
CA ASN A 265 21.48 33.05 -0.88
C ASN A 265 22.71 33.69 -0.19
N GLN A 266 23.06 33.25 1.02
CA GLN A 266 24.27 33.69 1.72
C GLN A 266 25.55 33.17 1.05
N LEU A 267 25.52 31.93 0.54
CA LEU A 267 26.64 31.32 -0.18
C LEU A 267 26.80 31.90 -1.59
N GLU A 268 25.70 32.27 -2.28
CA GLU A 268 25.75 32.97 -3.57
C GLU A 268 26.36 34.38 -3.49
N GLN A 269 26.32 35.01 -2.31
CA GLN A 269 26.92 36.31 -2.03
C GLN A 269 28.40 36.24 -1.66
N GLN A 270 28.99 35.04 -1.57
CA GLN A 270 30.42 34.89 -1.38
C GLN A 270 31.14 35.10 -2.72
N ASP A 271 32.26 35.82 -2.69
CA ASP A 271 33.06 36.11 -3.89
C ASP A 271 33.66 34.84 -4.51
N ASP A 272 33.75 33.77 -3.72
CA ASP A 272 34.29 32.46 -4.07
C ASP A 272 33.20 31.43 -4.44
N ARG A 273 32.25 31.85 -5.27
CA ARG A 273 31.10 31.00 -5.68
C ARG A 273 31.45 30.02 -6.81
N PHE A 274 32.65 30.07 -7.35
CA PHE A 274 33.08 29.28 -8.50
C PHE A 274 34.43 28.59 -8.35
N ASP A 275 35.24 28.85 -7.31
CA ASP A 275 36.41 27.99 -7.08
C ASP A 275 35.94 26.68 -6.48
N ARG A 276 36.07 25.63 -7.29
CA ARG A 276 36.11 24.28 -6.76
C ARG A 276 37.43 24.13 -6.02
N GLU A 277 37.39 23.69 -4.77
CA GLU A 277 38.52 22.94 -4.21
C GLU A 277 38.81 21.80 -5.18
N VAL A 278 39.94 21.89 -5.87
CA VAL A 278 40.42 20.83 -6.76
C VAL A 278 40.94 19.74 -5.84
N GLU A 279 40.11 18.74 -5.53
CA GLU A 279 40.60 17.51 -4.94
C GLU A 279 41.58 16.86 -5.93
N ASP A 280 42.87 16.85 -5.59
CA ASP A 280 43.91 16.04 -6.25
C ASP A 280 43.65 14.54 -5.97
N GLN A 281 42.56 14.02 -6.51
CA GLN A 281 42.34 12.59 -6.63
C GLN A 281 42.80 12.18 -8.03
N GLN A 282 44.02 11.67 -8.10
CA GLN A 282 44.48 10.85 -9.23
C GLN A 282 43.50 9.70 -9.42
N LEU A 283 42.55 9.88 -10.35
CA LEU A 283 41.68 8.81 -10.83
C LEU A 283 42.56 7.70 -11.42
N PRO A 284 42.44 6.44 -10.97
CA PRO A 284 43.12 5.32 -11.61
C PRO A 284 42.63 5.19 -13.06
N GLN A 285 43.56 5.08 -14.01
CA GLN A 285 43.23 4.88 -15.42
C GLN A 285 42.45 3.56 -15.63
N PRO A 286 41.43 3.53 -16.50
CA PRO A 286 40.48 2.41 -16.59
C PRO A 286 40.98 1.23 -17.43
N ASN A 287 42.27 0.87 -17.36
CA ASN A 287 42.85 -0.18 -18.20
C ASN A 287 43.65 -1.27 -17.48
N SER A 288 43.44 -1.46 -16.17
CA SER A 288 44.03 -2.59 -15.45
C SER A 288 43.14 -3.13 -14.34
N ALA A 289 41.87 -3.41 -14.63
CA ALA A 289 41.08 -4.31 -13.80
C ALA A 289 41.19 -5.72 -14.38
N VAL A 290 42.28 -6.43 -14.07
CA VAL A 290 42.23 -7.89 -14.04
C VAL A 290 41.31 -8.22 -12.86
N VAL A 291 40.02 -8.28 -13.13
CA VAL A 291 39.04 -8.86 -12.21
C VAL A 291 39.41 -10.35 -12.14
N PRO A 292 39.80 -10.90 -10.96
CA PRO A 292 39.82 -12.34 -10.83
C PRO A 292 38.36 -12.77 -10.91
N SER A 293 37.96 -13.34 -12.04
CA SER A 293 36.67 -13.99 -12.20
C SER A 293 36.60 -15.14 -11.21
N VAL A 294 36.03 -14.86 -10.04
CA VAL A 294 35.66 -15.88 -9.06
C VAL A 294 34.49 -16.65 -9.68
N PRO A 295 34.65 -17.95 -9.99
CA PRO A 295 33.61 -18.71 -10.67
C PRO A 295 32.37 -18.79 -9.78
N GLU A 296 31.19 -18.66 -10.36
CA GLU A 296 29.94 -18.82 -9.64
C GLU A 296 29.82 -20.26 -9.07
N PRO A 297 29.07 -20.48 -7.97
CA PRO A 297 28.96 -21.81 -7.34
C PRO A 297 28.51 -22.93 -8.30
N ALA A 298 27.73 -22.58 -9.33
CA ALA A 298 27.30 -23.51 -10.37
C ALA A 298 28.45 -23.93 -11.32
N GLU A 299 29.42 -23.05 -11.57
CA GLU A 299 30.57 -23.36 -12.43
C GLU A 299 31.54 -24.31 -11.73
N TRP A 300 31.70 -24.19 -10.41
CA TRP A 300 32.46 -25.15 -9.60
C TRP A 300 31.85 -26.55 -9.64
N LEU A 301 30.51 -26.64 -9.62
CA LEU A 301 29.80 -27.91 -9.77
C LEU A 301 30.08 -28.54 -11.14
N LEU A 302 30.09 -27.72 -12.19
CA LEU A 302 30.31 -28.17 -13.57
C LEU A 302 31.76 -28.65 -13.76
N LEU A 303 32.75 -27.94 -13.21
CA LEU A 303 34.15 -28.38 -13.19
C LEU A 303 34.33 -29.68 -12.41
N ALA A 304 33.64 -29.87 -11.28
CA ALA A 304 33.68 -31.11 -10.52
C ALA A 304 33.12 -32.30 -11.32
N ILE A 305 31.99 -32.09 -12.04
CA ILE A 305 31.39 -33.12 -12.89
C ILE A 305 32.32 -33.50 -14.05
N VAL A 306 32.97 -32.52 -14.69
CA VAL A 306 33.93 -32.75 -15.77
C VAL A 306 35.15 -33.52 -15.27
N ALA A 307 35.68 -33.16 -14.09
CA ALA A 307 36.81 -33.85 -13.48
C ALA A 307 36.47 -35.32 -13.17
N ILE A 308 35.29 -35.59 -12.62
CA ILE A 308 34.82 -36.96 -12.35
C ILE A 308 34.68 -37.74 -13.67
N GLY A 309 34.12 -37.13 -14.71
CA GLY A 309 33.99 -37.74 -16.04
C GLY A 309 35.34 -38.11 -16.65
N LEU A 310 36.34 -37.23 -16.58
CA LEU A 310 37.69 -37.48 -17.09
C LEU A 310 38.42 -38.59 -16.32
N VAL A 311 38.27 -38.62 -15.00
CA VAL A 311 38.85 -39.67 -14.15
C VAL A 311 38.21 -41.03 -14.48
N TRP A 312 36.89 -41.07 -14.67
CA TRP A 312 36.19 -42.30 -15.03
C TRP A 312 36.61 -42.83 -16.41
N ILE A 313 36.74 -41.96 -17.40
CA ILE A 313 37.25 -42.32 -18.73
C ILE A 313 38.70 -42.83 -18.64
N TYR A 314 39.55 -42.17 -17.86
CA TYR A 314 40.94 -42.59 -17.66
C TYR A 314 41.03 -44.01 -17.05
N PHE A 315 40.23 -44.31 -16.03
CA PHE A 315 40.20 -45.64 -15.43
C PHE A 315 39.65 -46.72 -16.38
N ASN A 316 38.62 -46.40 -17.16
CA ASN A 316 38.07 -47.33 -18.15
C ASN A 316 39.05 -47.58 -19.31
N GLN A 317 39.82 -46.58 -19.74
CA GLN A 317 40.86 -46.76 -20.76
C GLN A 317 42.06 -47.57 -20.24
N LYS A 318 42.41 -47.44 -18.96
CA LYS A 318 43.46 -48.25 -18.33
C LYS A 318 43.06 -49.73 -18.24
N GLN A 319 41.81 -50.02 -17.89
CA GLN A 319 41.28 -51.38 -17.87
C GLN A 319 41.21 -51.99 -19.28
N ALA A 320 40.84 -51.19 -20.30
CA ALA A 320 40.85 -51.63 -21.69
C ALA A 320 42.27 -51.93 -22.22
N ARG A 321 43.28 -51.13 -21.83
CA ARG A 321 44.68 -51.37 -22.24
C ARG A 321 45.37 -52.51 -21.51
N SER A 322 44.92 -52.90 -20.31
CA SER A 322 45.42 -54.10 -19.61
C SER A 322 44.89 -55.42 -20.18
N VAL A 323 44.00 -55.39 -21.17
CA VAL A 323 43.47 -56.59 -21.86
C VAL A 323 44.19 -56.86 -23.20
N GLU A 324 45.04 -55.95 -23.69
CA GLU A 324 45.74 -56.07 -24.98
C GLU A 324 47.28 -56.10 -24.90
N SER A 325 47.86 -56.45 -23.74
CA SER A 325 49.31 -56.72 -23.64
C SER A 325 49.54 -58.23 -23.46
N PRO A 326 50.04 -58.97 -24.48
CA PRO A 326 50.36 -60.39 -24.38
C PRO A 326 51.58 -60.70 -23.49
#